data_AF-A0A8J7L8C3-F1
#
_entry.id   AF-A0A8J7L8C3-F1
#
_cell.length_a   1.000
_cell.length_b   1.000
_cell.length_c   1.000
_cell.angle_alpha   90.00
_cell.angle_beta   90.00
_cell.angle_gamma   90.00
#
_symmetry.space_group_name_H-M   'P 1'
#
loop_
_entity.id
_entity.type
_entity.pdbx_description
1 polymer ?
#
loop_
_entity_poly.entity_id
_entity_poly.type
_entity_poly.pdbx_seq_one_letter_code
_entity_poly.pdbx_strand_id
1 'polypeptide(L)'
;MNKILLGRKLIIVAAILTIIVPIGVDGFLLAKAHMANPLWLPHAKLHCAMSFFAAISLGVSSLAVLMTRPVIDRTNAAIATFLSTTFWLGLVFAGILPGTSYGFLNDPNLTNLKPPIVFGIPIELNLATAILSIIVGWFGFTLIFQGVEQHKKTRLRSGVAKK
;
A
#
# COMPACT_ATOMS: atom_id res chain seq x y z
N MET A 1 -22.54 -4.31 -11.71
CA MET A 1 -21.99 -5.18 -10.64
C MET A 1 -20.46 -5.38 -10.75
N ASN A 2 -19.87 -5.39 -11.95
CA ASN A 2 -18.43 -5.65 -12.16
C ASN A 2 -17.47 -4.66 -11.44
N LYS A 3 -17.72 -3.35 -11.50
CA LYS A 3 -16.83 -2.34 -10.91
C LYS A 3 -16.64 -2.44 -9.39
N ILE A 4 -17.70 -2.72 -8.63
CA ILE A 4 -17.62 -2.82 -7.16
C ILE A 4 -16.78 -4.03 -6.75
N LEU A 5 -16.98 -5.17 -7.41
CA LEU A 5 -16.22 -6.38 -7.13
C LEU A 5 -14.74 -6.20 -7.51
N LEU A 6 -14.47 -5.63 -8.69
CA LEU A 6 -13.10 -5.34 -9.12
C LEU A 6 -12.42 -4.37 -8.15
N GLY A 7 -13.09 -3.29 -7.77
CA GLY A 7 -12.53 -2.32 -6.83
C GLY A 7 -12.23 -2.94 -5.46
N ARG A 8 -13.11 -3.80 -4.95
CA ARG A 8 -12.86 -4.58 -3.72
C ARG A 8 -11.60 -5.44 -3.85
N LYS A 9 -11.45 -6.17 -4.97
CA LYS A 9 -10.27 -7.01 -5.22
C LYS A 9 -8.98 -6.20 -5.24
N LEU A 10 -8.99 -5.00 -5.85
CA LEU A 10 -7.81 -4.14 -5.88
C LEU A 10 -7.40 -3.64 -4.50
N ILE A 11 -8.36 -3.26 -3.64
CA ILE A 11 -8.05 -2.87 -2.25
C ILE A 11 -7.53 -4.08 -1.46
N ILE A 12 -8.07 -5.28 -1.68
CA ILE A 12 -7.54 -6.52 -1.09
C ILE A 12 -6.09 -6.74 -1.52
N VAL A 13 -5.78 -6.58 -2.81
CA VAL A 13 -4.41 -6.70 -3.32
C VAL A 13 -3.50 -5.68 -2.65
N ALA A 14 -3.89 -4.40 -2.56
CA ALA A 14 -3.12 -3.38 -1.86
C ALA A 14 -2.87 -3.75 -0.39
N ALA A 15 -3.89 -4.26 0.33
CA ALA A 15 -3.76 -4.70 1.71
C ALA A 15 -2.79 -5.87 1.86
N ILE A 16 -2.82 -6.85 0.95
CA ILE A 16 -1.91 -7.99 0.95
C ILE A 16 -0.48 -7.53 0.64
N LEU A 17 -0.29 -6.63 -0.33
CA LEU A 17 1.02 -6.06 -0.63
C LEU A 17 1.62 -5.34 0.58
N THR A 18 0.80 -4.56 1.31
CA THR A 18 1.20 -3.89 2.55
C THR A 18 1.71 -4.87 3.60
N ILE A 19 1.10 -6.06 3.73
CA ILE A 19 1.57 -7.08 4.68
C ILE A 19 2.87 -7.74 4.18
N ILE A 20 2.86 -8.21 2.94
CA ILE A 20 3.88 -9.15 2.46
C ILE A 20 5.17 -8.44 2.07
N VAL A 21 5.10 -7.31 1.36
CA VAL A 21 6.28 -6.73 0.73
C VAL A 21 7.31 -6.23 1.77
N PRO A 22 6.95 -5.46 2.82
CA PRO A 22 7.95 -4.99 3.78
C PRO A 22 8.67 -6.14 4.49
N ILE A 23 7.91 -7.17 4.90
CA ILE A 23 8.46 -8.34 5.58
C ILE A 23 9.32 -9.16 4.62
N GLY A 24 8.81 -9.44 3.42
CA GLY A 24 9.49 -10.24 2.40
C GLY A 24 10.79 -9.59 1.94
N VAL A 25 10.78 -8.27 1.75
CA VAL A 25 11.96 -7.52 1.30
C VAL A 25 12.95 -7.34 2.45
N ASP A 26 12.55 -6.73 3.56
CA ASP A 26 13.51 -6.30 4.59
C ASP A 26 13.82 -7.41 5.60
N GLY A 27 12.91 -8.38 5.76
CA GLY A 27 13.09 -9.53 6.64
C GLY A 27 13.82 -10.71 5.97
N PHE A 28 13.71 -10.85 4.64
CA PHE A 28 14.23 -12.02 3.92
C PHE A 28 15.14 -11.66 2.74
N LEU A 29 14.62 -11.00 1.70
CA LEU A 29 15.34 -10.79 0.44
C LEU A 29 16.58 -9.90 0.62
N LEU A 30 16.43 -8.82 1.36
CA LEU A 30 17.45 -7.83 1.71
C LEU A 30 17.72 -7.82 3.21
N ALA A 31 17.57 -8.97 3.87
CA ALA A 31 17.76 -9.10 5.32
C ALA A 31 19.13 -8.59 5.78
N LYS A 32 20.20 -8.87 5.02
CA LYS A 32 21.56 -8.42 5.35
C LYS A 32 21.74 -6.90 5.29
N ALA A 33 20.86 -6.19 4.58
CA ALA A 33 20.81 -4.74 4.55
C ALA A 33 19.94 -4.15 5.67
N HIS A 34 18.98 -4.94 6.18
CA HIS A 34 18.03 -4.53 7.20
C HIS A 34 18.12 -5.39 8.46
N MET A 35 17.18 -6.32 8.66
CA MET A 35 16.98 -6.97 9.97
C MET A 35 18.18 -7.82 10.43
N ALA A 36 18.90 -8.41 9.48
CA ALA A 36 20.12 -9.20 9.70
C ALA A 36 21.41 -8.39 9.48
N ASN A 37 21.33 -7.07 9.30
CA ASN A 37 22.50 -6.21 9.15
C ASN A 37 23.34 -6.18 10.44
N PRO A 38 24.59 -6.66 10.45
CA PRO A 38 25.42 -6.68 11.66
C PRO A 38 25.93 -5.29 12.07
N LEU A 39 25.89 -4.31 11.16
CA LEU A 39 26.40 -2.96 11.35
C LEU A 39 25.32 -1.98 11.83
N TRP A 40 24.05 -2.35 11.72
CA TRP A 40 22.95 -1.59 12.30
C TRP A 40 22.94 -1.69 13.84
N LEU A 41 22.83 -0.54 14.50
CA LEU A 41 22.57 -0.48 15.93
C LEU A 41 21.27 -1.24 16.27
N PRO A 42 21.17 -1.86 17.45
CA PRO A 42 19.96 -2.57 17.88
C PRO A 42 18.68 -1.73 17.76
N HIS A 43 18.77 -0.42 17.97
CA HIS A 43 17.62 0.49 17.84
C HIS A 43 17.09 0.62 16.39
N ALA A 44 17.96 0.58 15.37
CA ALA A 44 17.52 0.59 13.98
C ALA A 44 16.72 -0.70 13.63
N LYS A 45 17.14 -1.84 14.20
CA LYS A 45 16.41 -3.12 14.08
C LYS A 45 15.05 -3.08 14.77
N LEU A 46 14.95 -2.38 15.90
CA LEU A 46 13.66 -2.14 16.56
C LEU A 46 12.70 -1.38 15.64
N HIS A 47 13.13 -0.27 15.02
CA HIS A 47 12.30 0.50 14.09
C HIS A 47 11.90 -0.30 12.85
N CYS A 48 12.80 -1.15 12.34
CA CYS A 48 12.50 -2.08 11.26
C CYS A 48 11.39 -3.08 11.67
N ALA A 49 11.53 -3.72 12.83
CA ALA A 49 10.51 -4.63 13.36
C ALA A 49 9.18 -3.92 13.63
N MET A 50 9.20 -2.71 14.21
CA MET A 50 8.00 -1.89 14.38
C MET A 50 7.31 -1.60 13.06
N SER A 51 8.08 -1.35 11.99
CA SER A 51 7.53 -1.14 10.64
C SER A 51 6.85 -2.39 10.10
N PHE A 52 7.37 -3.59 10.36
CA PHE A 52 6.69 -4.85 9.99
C PHE A 52 5.35 -4.99 10.69
N PHE A 53 5.31 -4.77 12.00
CA PHE A 53 4.07 -4.87 12.75
C PHE A 53 3.06 -3.78 12.36
N ALA A 54 3.52 -2.55 12.09
CA ALA A 54 2.67 -1.49 11.56
C ALA A 54 2.03 -1.90 10.22
N ALA A 55 2.83 -2.46 9.30
CA ALA A 55 2.36 -2.92 8.00
C ALA A 55 1.33 -4.07 8.13
N ILE A 56 1.61 -5.05 9.01
CA ILE A 56 0.67 -6.15 9.33
C ILE A 56 -0.64 -5.57 9.88
N SER A 57 -0.57 -4.74 10.92
CA SER A 57 -1.75 -4.19 11.59
C SER A 57 -2.62 -3.38 10.62
N LEU A 58 -2.00 -2.55 9.77
CA LEU A 58 -2.70 -1.75 8.77
C LEU A 58 -3.36 -2.62 7.68
N GLY A 59 -2.62 -3.57 7.11
CA GLY A 59 -3.14 -4.47 6.08
C GLY A 59 -4.26 -5.39 6.59
N VAL A 60 -4.08 -6.00 7.77
CA VAL A 60 -5.10 -6.83 8.41
C VAL A 60 -6.35 -6.01 8.75
N SER A 61 -6.19 -4.79 9.25
CA SER A 61 -7.33 -3.92 9.55
C SER A 61 -8.12 -3.55 8.27
N SER A 62 -7.43 -3.28 7.16
CA SER A 62 -8.09 -3.09 5.86
C SER A 62 -8.89 -4.32 5.45
N LEU A 63 -8.29 -5.51 5.51
CA LEU A 63 -8.97 -6.77 5.17
C LEU A 63 -10.18 -7.00 6.08
N ALA A 64 -10.05 -6.77 7.38
CA ALA A 64 -11.14 -6.90 8.34
C ALA A 64 -12.32 -5.97 7.98
N VAL A 65 -12.06 -4.70 7.63
CA VAL A 65 -13.11 -3.78 7.17
C VAL A 65 -13.78 -4.31 5.90
N LEU A 66 -13.01 -4.75 4.90
CA LEU A 66 -13.57 -5.28 3.65
C LEU A 66 -14.36 -6.59 3.83
N MET A 67 -14.04 -7.40 4.83
CA MET A 67 -14.69 -8.69 5.08
C MET A 67 -15.92 -8.56 5.96
N THR A 68 -15.92 -7.62 6.91
CA THR A 68 -16.99 -7.48 7.91
C THR A 68 -18.01 -6.39 7.58
N ARG A 69 -17.69 -5.47 6.66
CA ARG A 69 -18.56 -4.33 6.31
C ARG A 69 -18.98 -4.35 4.84
N PRO A 70 -20.19 -3.85 4.52
CA PRO A 70 -20.63 -3.71 3.13
C PRO A 70 -19.74 -2.72 2.37
N VAL A 71 -19.13 -3.18 1.28
CA VAL A 71 -18.27 -2.34 0.42
C VAL A 71 -19.06 -1.31 -0.42
N ILE A 72 -20.39 -1.46 -0.48
CA ILE A 72 -21.27 -0.45 -1.08
C ILE A 72 -21.34 0.84 -0.25
N ASP A 73 -20.96 0.78 1.03
CA ASP A 73 -20.76 1.94 1.86
C ASP A 73 -19.40 2.56 1.55
N ARG A 74 -19.44 3.80 1.03
CA ARG A 74 -18.25 4.53 0.60
C ARG A 74 -17.31 4.85 1.75
N THR A 75 -17.84 5.05 2.95
CA THR A 75 -17.02 5.35 4.13
C THR A 75 -16.18 4.13 4.48
N ASN A 76 -16.79 2.93 4.50
CA ASN A 76 -16.05 1.68 4.76
C ASN A 76 -15.01 1.41 3.66
N ALA A 77 -15.37 1.63 2.39
CA ALA A 77 -14.43 1.49 1.28
C ALA A 77 -13.24 2.47 1.40
N ALA A 78 -13.49 3.73 1.76
CA ALA A 78 -12.45 4.73 1.98
C ALA A 78 -11.53 4.37 3.15
N ILE A 79 -12.10 3.90 4.27
CA ILE A 79 -11.31 3.45 5.43
C ILE A 79 -10.41 2.27 5.05
N ALA A 80 -10.94 1.26 4.36
CA ALA A 80 -10.14 0.13 3.90
C ALA A 80 -9.01 0.58 2.95
N THR A 81 -9.31 1.46 1.99
CA THR A 81 -8.30 2.02 1.08
C THR A 81 -7.23 2.81 1.84
N PHE A 82 -7.62 3.66 2.79
CA PHE A 82 -6.67 4.38 3.62
C PHE A 82 -5.76 3.40 4.38
N LEU A 83 -6.33 2.48 5.15
CA LEU A 83 -5.58 1.49 5.93
C LEU A 83 -4.62 0.66 5.07
N SER A 84 -5.05 0.21 3.89
CA SER A 84 -4.19 -0.53 2.97
C SER A 84 -3.09 0.31 2.31
N THR A 85 -3.15 1.63 2.34
CA THR A 85 -2.18 2.51 1.67
C THR A 85 -1.34 3.37 2.61
N THR A 86 -1.72 3.50 3.89
CA THR A 86 -1.04 4.38 4.86
C THR A 86 0.44 4.05 5.06
N PHE A 87 0.81 2.77 5.10
CA PHE A 87 2.23 2.38 5.22
C PHE A 87 3.06 2.93 4.04
N TRP A 88 2.54 2.78 2.82
CA TRP A 88 3.17 3.26 1.60
C TRP A 88 3.24 4.78 1.54
N LEU A 89 2.20 5.48 2.01
CA LEU A 89 2.23 6.94 2.15
C LEU A 89 3.34 7.36 3.12
N GLY A 90 3.47 6.66 4.25
CA GLY A 90 4.57 6.88 5.20
C GLY A 90 5.94 6.73 4.55
N LEU A 91 6.14 5.68 3.74
CA LEU A 91 7.36 5.51 2.96
C LEU A 91 7.59 6.69 2.00
N VAL A 92 6.61 7.05 1.17
CA VAL A 92 6.71 8.18 0.20
C VAL A 92 7.01 9.52 0.88
N PHE A 93 6.48 9.75 2.08
CA PHE A 93 6.72 10.99 2.81
C PHE A 93 8.03 10.96 3.62
N ALA A 94 8.59 9.78 3.89
CA ALA A 94 9.85 9.65 4.63
C ALA A 94 10.97 10.43 3.95
N GLY A 95 11.06 10.42 2.62
CA GLY A 95 12.10 11.13 1.85
C GLY A 95 12.09 12.66 1.99
N ILE A 96 11.06 13.25 2.61
CA ILE A 96 11.03 14.69 2.94
C ILE A 96 11.83 14.95 4.22
N LEU A 97 11.96 13.95 5.10
CA LEU A 97 12.65 14.08 6.36
C LEU A 97 14.17 14.00 6.17
N PRO A 98 14.94 14.95 6.76
CA PRO A 98 16.40 14.94 6.67
C PRO A 98 16.99 13.62 7.18
N GLY A 99 18.00 13.12 6.46
CA GLY A 99 18.74 11.91 6.83
C GLY A 99 18.06 10.58 6.46
N THR A 100 16.94 10.61 5.74
CA THR A 100 16.31 9.42 5.16
C THR A 100 16.79 9.16 3.74
N SER A 101 16.70 7.91 3.29
CA SER A 101 17.02 7.49 1.92
C SER A 101 16.10 6.36 1.50
N TYR A 102 15.68 6.36 0.23
CA TYR A 102 14.98 5.22 -0.39
C TYR A 102 15.93 4.11 -0.80
N GLY A 103 17.15 4.46 -1.22
CA GLY A 103 18.15 3.52 -1.68
C GLY A 103 19.14 3.12 -0.59
N PHE A 104 19.96 2.11 -0.88
CA PHE A 104 21.05 1.62 -0.04
C PHE A 104 22.39 2.30 -0.34
N LEU A 105 22.35 3.52 -0.90
CA LEU A 105 23.57 4.22 -1.25
C LEU A 105 24.38 4.48 0.03
N ASN A 106 25.63 4.01 0.05
CA ASN A 106 26.53 4.00 1.20
C ASN A 106 26.19 2.98 2.31
N ASP A 107 25.27 2.04 2.09
CA ASP A 107 25.11 0.91 3.02
C ASP A 107 26.37 0.02 2.94
N PRO A 108 27.09 -0.20 4.05
CA PRO A 108 28.35 -0.95 4.07
C PRO A 108 28.22 -2.43 3.70
N ASN A 109 27.01 -3.01 3.75
CA ASN A 109 26.75 -4.39 3.33
C ASN A 109 26.24 -4.49 1.87
N LEU A 110 25.73 -3.42 1.29
CA LEU A 110 25.18 -3.38 -0.08
C LEU A 110 25.77 -2.25 -0.94
N THR A 111 27.06 -1.95 -0.77
CA THR A 111 27.77 -0.78 -1.31
C THR A 111 27.66 -0.54 -2.82
N ASN A 112 27.08 -1.47 -3.59
CA ASN A 112 27.01 -1.42 -5.07
C ASN A 112 25.60 -1.54 -5.65
N LEU A 113 24.55 -1.57 -4.84
CA LEU A 113 23.17 -1.59 -5.35
C LEU A 113 22.74 -0.17 -5.74
N LYS A 114 22.92 0.14 -7.04
CA LYS A 114 22.44 1.38 -7.64
C LYS A 114 21.06 1.14 -8.26
N PRO A 115 20.10 2.05 -8.09
CA PRO A 115 18.82 1.96 -8.77
C PRO A 115 19.03 2.03 -10.29
N PRO A 116 18.20 1.33 -11.10
CA PRO A 116 18.21 1.51 -12.53
C PRO A 116 17.85 2.95 -12.90
N ILE A 117 18.49 3.49 -13.93
CA ILE A 117 18.24 4.84 -14.43
C ILE A 117 17.35 4.75 -15.67
N VAL A 118 16.19 5.40 -15.62
CA VAL A 118 15.24 5.45 -16.74
C VAL A 118 15.04 6.92 -17.11
N PHE A 119 15.35 7.28 -18.37
CA PHE A 119 15.33 8.68 -18.85
C PHE A 119 16.12 9.67 -17.96
N GLY A 120 17.24 9.22 -17.39
CA GLY A 120 18.08 10.04 -16.51
C GLY A 120 17.59 10.12 -15.05
N ILE A 121 16.50 9.44 -14.70
CA ILE A 121 15.94 9.44 -13.35
C ILE A 121 16.24 8.09 -12.66
N PRO A 122 16.85 8.08 -11.46
CA PRO A 122 17.01 6.86 -10.69
C PRO A 122 15.65 6.35 -10.20
N ILE A 123 15.35 5.09 -10.49
CA ILE A 123 14.09 4.45 -10.10
C ILE A 123 14.34 3.59 -8.86
N GLU A 124 13.98 4.14 -7.70
CA GLU A 124 14.01 3.42 -6.43
C GLU A 124 12.84 2.42 -6.39
N LEU A 125 13.16 1.13 -6.38
CA LEU A 125 12.16 0.07 -6.55
C LEU A 125 11.14 0.05 -5.40
N ASN A 126 11.56 0.37 -4.18
CA ASN A 126 10.66 0.50 -3.02
C ASN A 126 9.70 1.68 -3.18
N LEU A 127 10.18 2.84 -3.65
CA LEU A 127 9.34 4.01 -3.93
C LEU A 127 8.35 3.73 -5.06
N ALA A 128 8.81 3.12 -6.15
CA ALA A 128 7.94 2.71 -7.25
C ALA A 128 6.86 1.73 -6.77
N THR A 129 7.23 0.74 -5.95
CA THR A 129 6.28 -0.22 -5.35
C THR A 129 5.27 0.47 -4.44
N ALA A 130 5.71 1.47 -3.66
CA ALA A 130 4.83 2.26 -2.80
C ALA A 130 3.80 3.03 -3.62
N ILE A 131 4.25 3.76 -4.64
CA ILE A 131 3.38 4.54 -5.54
C ILE A 131 2.38 3.62 -6.24
N LEU A 132 2.82 2.47 -6.78
CA LEU A 132 1.94 1.51 -7.42
C LEU A 132 0.90 0.93 -6.46
N SER A 133 1.29 0.61 -5.22
CA SER A 133 0.37 0.08 -4.20
C SER A 133 -0.69 1.12 -3.81
N ILE A 134 -0.29 2.40 -3.68
CA ILE A 134 -1.21 3.52 -3.46
C ILE A 134 -2.19 3.64 -4.62
N ILE A 135 -1.69 3.66 -5.87
CA ILE A 135 -2.52 3.75 -7.07
C ILE A 135 -3.52 2.59 -7.13
N VAL A 136 -3.08 1.35 -6.87
CA VAL A 136 -3.96 0.17 -6.86
C VAL A 136 -5.10 0.32 -5.84
N GLY A 137 -4.78 0.71 -4.61
CA GLY A 137 -5.78 0.89 -3.56
C GLY A 137 -6.79 1.99 -3.87
N TRP A 138 -6.32 3.16 -4.32
CA TRP A 138 -7.16 4.31 -4.61
C TRP A 138 -7.94 4.18 -5.92
N PHE A 139 -7.37 3.51 -6.93
CA PHE A 139 -8.11 3.13 -8.13
C PHE A 139 -9.24 2.14 -7.80
N GLY A 140 -8.98 1.19 -6.90
CA GLY A 140 -10.00 0.29 -6.36
C GLY A 140 -11.16 1.04 -5.71
N PHE A 141 -10.86 2.06 -4.88
CA PHE A 141 -11.87 2.94 -4.29
C PHE A 141 -12.67 3.69 -5.36
N THR A 142 -12.02 4.24 -6.39
CA THR A 142 -12.71 4.99 -7.45
C THR A 142 -13.70 4.11 -8.21
N LEU A 143 -13.33 2.85 -8.48
CA LEU A 143 -14.23 1.88 -9.12
C LEU A 143 -15.46 1.56 -8.26
N ILE A 144 -15.29 1.39 -6.94
CA ILE A 144 -16.41 1.21 -6.00
C ILE A 144 -17.31 2.43 -6.03
N PHE A 145 -16.74 3.63 -5.90
CA PHE A 145 -17.48 4.89 -5.90
C PHE A 145 -18.37 5.03 -7.14
N GLN A 146 -17.78 4.83 -8.33
CA GLN A 146 -18.48 4.85 -9.61
C GLN A 146 -19.57 3.76 -9.69
N GLY A 147 -19.26 2.55 -9.23
CA GLY A 147 -20.21 1.44 -9.24
C GLY A 147 -21.44 1.70 -8.36
N VAL A 148 -21.25 2.33 -7.19
CA VAL A 148 -22.33 2.73 -6.29
C VAL A 148 -23.18 3.86 -6.91
N GLU A 149 -22.56 4.87 -7.52
CA GLU A 149 -23.29 5.93 -8.23
C GLU A 149 -24.16 5.38 -9.36
N GLN A 150 -23.61 4.49 -10.18
CA GLN A 150 -24.33 3.88 -11.29
C GLN A 150 -25.55 3.08 -10.80
N HIS A 151 -25.38 2.30 -9.72
CA HIS A 151 -26.47 1.51 -9.13
C HIS A 151 -27.62 2.40 -8.62
N LYS A 152 -27.30 3.53 -7.97
CA LYS A 152 -28.30 4.51 -7.53
C LYS A 152 -29.10 5.09 -8.71
N LYS A 153 -28.40 5.53 -9.77
CA LYS A 153 -29.04 6.09 -10.98
C LYS A 153 -29.98 5.11 -11.67
N THR A 154 -29.60 3.84 -11.79
CA THR A 154 -30.45 2.81 -12.41
C THR A 154 -31.72 2.56 -11.60
N ARG A 155 -31.64 2.49 -10.25
CA ARG A 155 -32.83 2.32 -9.39
C ARG A 155 -33.82 3.46 -9.52
N LEU A 156 -33.34 4.71 -9.56
CA LEU A 156 -34.19 5.89 -9.71
C LEU A 156 -34.96 5.86 -11.04
N ARG A 157 -34.27 5.55 -12.14
CA ARG A 157 -34.91 5.43 -13.47
C ARG A 157 -35.98 4.34 -13.52
N SER A 158 -35.73 3.17 -12.93
CA SER A 158 -36.71 2.09 -12.88
C SER A 158 -37.92 2.37 -11.96
N GLY A 159 -37.76 3.24 -10.96
CA GLY A 159 -38.84 3.64 -10.07
C GLY A 159 -39.76 4.71 -10.67
N VAL A 160 -39.20 5.60 -11.49
CA VAL A 160 -39.98 6.61 -12.23
C VAL A 160 -40.80 5.97 -13.36
N ALA A 161 -40.28 4.95 -14.04
CA ALA A 161 -41.01 4.22 -15.09
C ALA A 161 -42.18 3.35 -14.59
N LYS A 162 -42.38 3.25 -13.27
CA LYS A 162 -43.47 2.48 -12.64
C LYS A 162 -44.59 3.36 -12.05
N LYS A 163 -44.57 4.67 -12.31
CA LYS A 163 -45.65 5.61 -11.99
C LYS A 163 -46.21 6.17 -13.29
#